data_AF-A0A0P0NDW4-F1
#
_entry.id   AF-A0A0P0NDW4-F1
#
_cell.length_a   1.000
_cell.length_b   1.000
_cell.length_c   1.000
_cell.angle_alpha   90.00
_cell.angle_beta   90.00
_cell.angle_gamma   90.00
#
_symmetry.space_group_name_H-M   'P 1'
#
loop_
_entity.id
_entity.type
_entity.pdbx_description
1 polymer ?
#
loop_
_entity_poly.entity_id
_entity_poly.type
_entity_poly.pdbx_seq_one_letter_code
_entity_poly.pdbx_strand_id
1 'polypeptide(L)'
;METEFITITEYCINYHIDPSFMVSLEESEIVRFPVVEKEKCIHTDQLAELDKYVHLHYDLQINIEGIDAIRHLLQRLHDMQEEIKELQHELQIHK
;
A
#
# COMPACT_ATOMS: atom_id res chain seq x y z
N MET A 1 -21.46 -6.39 -2.18
CA MET A 1 -20.39 -5.86 -3.04
C MET A 1 -19.46 -7.02 -3.27
N GLU A 2 -19.29 -7.43 -4.52
CA GLU A 2 -18.51 -8.62 -4.88
C GLU A 2 -17.05 -8.39 -4.48
N THR A 3 -16.55 -9.19 -3.54
CA THR A 3 -15.12 -9.20 -3.19
C THR A 3 -14.40 -9.85 -4.36
N GLU A 4 -13.90 -9.02 -5.27
CA GLU A 4 -13.05 -9.46 -6.36
C GLU A 4 -11.63 -9.68 -5.82
N PHE A 5 -11.14 -10.90 -5.99
CA PHE A 5 -9.78 -11.30 -5.66
C PHE A 5 -9.04 -11.58 -6.96
N ILE A 6 -7.77 -11.17 -7.02
CA ILE A 6 -6.86 -11.51 -8.11
C ILE A 6 -5.73 -12.35 -7.51
N THR A 7 -5.32 -13.43 -8.17
CA THR A 7 -4.18 -14.22 -7.68
C THR A 7 -2.90 -13.42 -7.80
N ILE A 8 -1.95 -13.59 -6.87
CA ILE A 8 -0.63 -12.95 -6.99
C ILE A 8 0.03 -13.33 -8.32
N THR A 9 -0.10 -14.58 -8.73
CA THR A 9 0.47 -15.10 -9.98
C THR A 9 -0.07 -14.35 -11.19
N GLU A 10 -1.37 -14.16 -11.29
CA GLU A 10 -2.00 -13.41 -12.39
C GLU A 10 -1.56 -11.95 -12.40
N TYR A 11 -1.52 -11.30 -11.23
CA TYR A 11 -1.06 -9.93 -11.11
C TYR A 11 0.42 -9.80 -11.55
N CYS A 12 1.31 -10.66 -11.08
CA CYS A 12 2.72 -10.64 -11.48
C CYS A 12 2.90 -10.84 -13.00
N ILE A 13 2.11 -11.71 -13.63
CA ILE A 13 2.17 -11.93 -15.08
C ILE A 13 1.69 -10.70 -15.85
N ASN A 14 0.53 -10.14 -15.48
CA ASN A 14 -0.07 -9.01 -16.20
C ASN A 14 0.79 -7.75 -16.11
N TYR A 15 1.38 -7.50 -14.94
CA TYR A 15 2.18 -6.31 -14.67
C TYR A 15 3.69 -6.53 -14.82
N HIS A 16 4.12 -7.73 -15.21
CA HIS A 16 5.53 -8.10 -15.40
C HIS A 16 6.39 -7.86 -14.14
N ILE A 17 5.83 -8.21 -12.98
CA ILE A 17 6.48 -8.04 -11.68
C ILE A 17 7.14 -9.36 -11.26
N ASP A 18 8.31 -9.25 -10.63
CA ASP A 18 9.02 -10.40 -10.08
C ASP A 18 8.27 -10.90 -8.82
N PRO A 19 7.85 -12.18 -8.74
CA PRO A 19 7.19 -12.72 -7.56
C PRO A 19 7.99 -12.56 -6.26
N SER A 20 9.32 -12.47 -6.32
CA SER A 20 10.17 -12.22 -5.15
C SER A 20 9.86 -10.86 -4.50
N PHE A 21 9.49 -9.85 -5.28
CA PHE A 21 9.06 -8.55 -4.76
C PHE A 21 7.82 -8.68 -3.88
N MET A 22 6.84 -9.48 -4.32
CA MET A 22 5.63 -9.73 -3.53
C MET A 22 5.94 -10.44 -2.22
N VAL A 23 6.83 -11.43 -2.25
CA VAL A 23 7.30 -12.11 -1.03
C VAL A 23 7.96 -11.10 -0.07
N SER A 24 8.83 -10.23 -0.57
CA SER A 24 9.49 -9.22 0.28
C SER A 24 8.51 -8.18 0.85
N LEU A 25 7.47 -7.78 0.10
CA LEU A 25 6.41 -6.91 0.62
C LEU A 25 5.61 -7.56 1.76
N GLU A 26 5.42 -8.88 1.68
CA GLU A 26 4.72 -9.64 2.72
C GLU A 26 5.59 -9.89 3.95
N GLU A 27 6.86 -10.24 3.76
CA GLU A 27 7.84 -10.47 4.83
C GLU A 27 8.15 -9.19 5.62
N SER A 28 8.11 -8.03 4.97
CA SER A 28 8.24 -6.72 5.61
C SER A 28 6.95 -6.23 6.27
N GLU A 29 5.87 -7.02 6.23
CA GLU A 29 4.53 -6.67 6.72
C GLU A 29 3.96 -5.37 6.11
N ILE A 30 4.49 -4.94 4.95
CA ILE A 30 3.99 -3.77 4.22
C ILE A 30 2.62 -4.08 3.62
N VAL A 31 2.48 -5.28 3.04
CA VAL A 31 1.24 -5.79 2.46
C VAL A 31 0.95 -7.18 3.01
N ARG A 32 -0.32 -7.52 3.21
CA ARG A 32 -0.74 -8.89 3.55
C ARG A 32 -1.58 -9.44 2.42
N PHE A 33 -1.26 -10.67 2.02
CA PHE A 33 -1.99 -11.38 0.98
C PHE A 33 -2.86 -12.47 1.61
N PRO A 34 -4.21 -12.35 1.59
CA PRO A 34 -5.08 -13.41 2.06
C PRO A 34 -4.90 -14.70 1.24
N VAL A 35 -5.02 -15.85 1.91
CA VAL A 35 -5.05 -17.16 1.24
C VAL A 35 -6.50 -17.54 0.97
N VAL A 36 -6.87 -17.67 -0.30
CA VAL A 36 -8.19 -18.13 -0.76
C VAL A 36 -7.98 -19.43 -1.53
N GLU A 37 -8.71 -20.48 -1.18
CA GLU A 37 -8.62 -21.79 -1.86
C GLU A 37 -7.19 -22.37 -1.98
N LYS A 38 -6.33 -22.06 -1.00
CA LYS A 38 -4.90 -22.46 -0.91
C LYS A 38 -3.94 -21.63 -1.78
N GLU A 39 -4.39 -20.56 -2.40
CA GLU A 39 -3.55 -19.62 -3.16
C GLU A 39 -3.54 -18.23 -2.52
N LYS A 40 -2.42 -17.52 -2.64
CA LYS A 40 -2.33 -16.14 -2.18
C LYS A 40 -3.00 -15.21 -3.19
N CYS A 41 -3.87 -14.36 -2.68
CA CYS A 41 -4.67 -13.44 -3.45
C CYS A 41 -4.46 -12.00 -2.99
N ILE A 42 -4.79 -11.07 -3.89
CA ILE A 42 -4.80 -9.62 -3.66
C ILE A 42 -6.27 -9.21 -3.68
N HIS A 43 -6.70 -8.48 -2.64
CA HIS A 43 -8.03 -7.87 -2.65
C HIS A 43 -8.02 -6.64 -3.57
N THR A 44 -9.10 -6.40 -4.32
CA THR A 44 -9.17 -5.23 -5.23
C THR A 44 -8.88 -3.90 -4.54
N ASP A 45 -9.34 -3.74 -3.30
CA ASP A 45 -9.07 -2.54 -2.49
C ASP A 45 -7.56 -2.28 -2.24
N GLN A 46 -6.73 -3.33 -2.30
CA GLN A 46 -5.28 -3.22 -2.12
C GLN A 46 -4.53 -2.92 -3.42
N LEU A 47 -5.15 -3.08 -4.60
CA LEU A 47 -4.48 -2.89 -5.88
C LEU A 47 -3.91 -1.49 -6.03
N ALA A 48 -4.69 -0.47 -5.66
CA ALA A 48 -4.26 0.93 -5.76
C ALA A 48 -3.07 1.26 -4.84
N GLU A 49 -2.91 0.53 -3.74
CA GLU A 49 -1.75 0.66 -2.86
C GLU A 49 -0.54 -0.10 -3.42
N LEU A 50 -0.76 -1.32 -3.92
CA LEU A 50 0.27 -2.16 -4.51
C LEU A 50 0.89 -1.50 -5.74
N ASP A 51 0.09 -0.87 -6.60
CA ASP A 51 0.57 -0.14 -7.78
C ASP A 51 1.53 1.01 -7.39
N LYS A 52 1.30 1.66 -6.23
CA LYS A 52 2.23 2.68 -5.73
C LYS A 52 3.57 2.06 -5.33
N TYR A 53 3.54 0.90 -4.66
CA TYR A 53 4.77 0.20 -4.28
C TYR A 53 5.54 -0.32 -5.49
N VAL A 54 4.83 -0.81 -6.50
CA VAL A 54 5.41 -1.19 -7.79
C VAL A 54 6.09 0.01 -8.45
N HIS A 55 5.41 1.17 -8.51
CA HIS A 55 6.00 2.39 -9.05
C HIS A 55 7.25 2.84 -8.28
N LEU A 56 7.20 2.82 -6.94
CA LEU A 56 8.36 3.16 -6.10
C LEU A 56 9.54 2.21 -6.36
N HIS A 57 9.28 0.91 -6.50
CA HIS A 57 10.33 -0.08 -6.69
C HIS A 57 10.92 -0.08 -8.09
N TYR A 58 10.07 -0.17 -9.11
CA TYR A 58 10.51 -0.38 -10.49
C TYR A 58 10.88 0.92 -11.21
N ASP A 59 10.12 1.99 -10.98
CA ASP A 59 10.36 3.26 -11.68
C ASP A 59 11.33 4.17 -10.91
N LEU A 60 11.25 4.16 -9.58
CA LEU A 60 12.07 5.02 -8.71
C LEU A 60 13.25 4.28 -8.04
N GLN A 61 13.39 2.97 -8.29
CA GLN A 61 14.49 2.13 -7.78
C GLN A 61 14.63 2.13 -6.25
N ILE A 62 13.50 2.25 -5.56
CA ILE A 62 13.46 2.27 -4.10
C ILE A 62 13.34 0.83 -3.59
N ASN A 63 14.19 0.45 -2.64
CA ASN A 63 14.11 -0.87 -2.01
C ASN A 63 12.93 -0.98 -1.04
N ILE A 64 12.65 -2.19 -0.57
CA ILE A 64 11.53 -2.49 0.35
C ILE A 64 11.61 -1.67 1.63
N GLU A 65 12.81 -1.53 2.23
CA GLU A 65 13.00 -0.72 3.43
C GLU A 65 12.73 0.77 3.17
N GLY A 66 13.08 1.26 1.97
CA GLY A 66 12.78 2.62 1.54
C GLY A 66 11.28 2.84 1.32
N ILE A 67 10.58 1.86 0.75
CA ILE A 67 9.13 1.88 0.60
C ILE A 67 8.46 1.95 1.98
N ASP A 68 8.88 1.13 2.93
CA ASP A 68 8.33 1.15 4.29
C ASP A 68 8.56 2.50 4.99
N ALA A 69 9.78 3.04 4.90
CA ALA A 69 10.10 4.35 5.44
C ALA A 69 9.21 5.45 4.83
N ILE A 70 9.02 5.45 3.50
CA ILE A 70 8.15 6.41 2.81
C ILE A 70 6.70 6.27 3.27
N ARG A 71 6.19 5.03 3.35
CA ARG A 71 4.84 4.76 3.86
C ARG A 71 4.63 5.34 5.26
N HIS A 72 5.56 5.08 6.18
CA HIS A 72 5.52 5.60 7.54
C HIS A 72 5.57 7.14 7.59
N LEU A 73 6.39 7.76 6.74
CA LEU A 73 6.49 9.22 6.68
C LEU A 73 5.23 9.85 6.10
N LEU A 74 4.64 9.27 5.05
CA LEU A 74 3.38 9.73 4.46
C LEU A 74 2.23 9.63 5.47
N GLN A 75 2.16 8.54 6.25
CA GLN A 75 1.15 8.41 7.30
C GLN A 75 1.30 9.51 8.36
N ARG A 76 2.51 9.74 8.88
CA ARG A 76 2.76 10.84 9.84
C ARG A 76 2.37 12.19 9.27
N LEU A 77 2.67 12.46 8.00
CA LEU A 77 2.29 13.71 7.36
C LEU A 77 0.77 13.85 7.24
N HIS A 78 0.06 12.77 6.94
CA HIS A 78 -1.39 12.76 6.90
C HIS A 78 -2.00 13.04 8.29
N ASP A 79 -1.53 12.35 9.32
CA ASP A 79 -2.00 12.52 10.70
C ASP A 79 -1.79 13.97 11.17
N MET A 80 -0.61 14.55 10.89
CA MET A 80 -0.31 15.94 11.21
C MET A 80 -1.21 16.92 10.43
N GLN A 81 -1.55 16.62 9.18
CA GLN A 81 -2.45 17.45 8.38
C GLN A 81 -3.88 17.44 8.93
N GLU A 82 -4.36 16.29 9.42
CA GLU A 82 -5.67 16.19 10.06
C GLU A 82 -5.69 16.96 11.39
N GLU A 83 -4.66 16.83 12.24
CA GLU A 83 -4.55 17.60 13.48
C GLU A 83 -4.56 19.12 13.21
N ILE A 84 -3.82 19.59 12.20
CA ILE A 84 -3.84 21.01 11.80
C ILE A 84 -5.23 21.45 11.37
N LYS A 85 -5.98 20.63 10.61
CA LYS A 85 -7.35 20.96 10.18
C LYS A 85 -8.30 21.02 11.37
N GLU A 86 -8.19 20.09 12.32
CA GLU A 86 -9.00 20.08 13.54
C GLU A 86 -8.76 21.34 14.37
N LEU A 87 -7.49 21.70 14.61
CA LEU A 87 -7.11 22.92 15.32
C LEU A 87 -7.61 24.18 14.59
N GLN A 88 -7.54 24.21 13.26
CA GLN A 88 -8.09 25.33 12.46
C GLN A 88 -9.61 25.44 12.60
N HIS A 89 -10.32 24.31 12.64
CA HIS A 89 -11.77 24.27 12.82
C HIS A 89 -12.17 24.75 14.22
N GLU A 90 -11.48 24.32 15.28
CA GLU A 90 -11.72 24.80 16.65
C GLU A 90 -11.52 26.32 16.76
N LEU A 91 -10.43 26.85 16.17
CA LEU A 91 -10.17 28.28 16.14
C LEU A 91 -11.24 29.08 15.38
N GLN A 92 -11.93 28.48 14.41
CA GLN A 92 -13.05 29.10 13.71
C GLN A 92 -14.33 29.10 14.55
N ILE A 93 -14.59 28.05 15.34
CA ILE A 93 -15.76 27.98 16.23
C ILE A 93 -15.70 29.04 17.33
N HIS A 94 -14.50 29.37 17.80
CA HIS A 94 -14.29 30.38 18.84
C HIS A 94 -14.27 31.84 18.34
N LYS A 95 -14.48 32.07 17.03
CA LYS A 95 -14.68 33.39 16.43
C LYS A 95 -16.16 33.67 16.20
#